data_AF-A0A7W4GPN7-F1
#
_entry.id   AF-A0A7W4GPN7-F1
#
_cell.length_a   1.000
_cell.length_b   1.000
_cell.length_c   1.000
_cell.angle_alpha   90.00
_cell.angle_beta   90.00
_cell.angle_gamma   90.00
#
_symmetry.space_group_name_H-M   'P 1'
#
loop_
_entity.id
_entity.type
_entity.pdbx_description
1 polymer ?
#
loop_
_entity_poly.entity_id
_entity_poly.type
_entity_poly.pdbx_seq_one_letter_code
_entity_poly.pdbx_strand_id
1 'polypeptide(L)'
;RKRYSQRKMKGVHPLDKSLNLGKDQFSDGVRLRLAEQINHSAYDHVAQQIAQTTGAQVAKRQCLNLVQDMAQDFEDYYLQNR
;
A
#
# COMPACT_ATOMS: atom_id res chain seq x y z
N ARG A 1 -19.85 5.60 -15.27
CA ARG A 1 -18.45 5.88 -14.84
C ARG A 1 -18.41 7.21 -14.10
N LYS A 2 -17.97 7.26 -12.84
CA LYS A 2 -17.73 8.53 -12.12
C LYS A 2 -16.34 9.06 -12.49
N ARG A 3 -16.25 10.35 -12.77
CA ARG A 3 -15.01 11.07 -13.12
C ARG A 3 -14.83 12.20 -12.12
N TYR A 4 -13.63 12.32 -11.56
CA TYR A 4 -13.27 13.44 -10.71
C TYR A 4 -12.48 14.43 -11.57
N SER A 5 -12.96 15.66 -11.70
CA SER A 5 -12.32 16.70 -12.52
C SER A 5 -12.55 18.08 -11.94
N GLN A 6 -11.54 18.94 -12.06
CA GLN A 6 -11.62 20.37 -11.75
C GLN A 6 -11.31 21.18 -13.00
N ARG A 7 -11.84 22.41 -13.07
CA ARG A 7 -11.59 23.33 -14.20
C ARG A 7 -10.08 23.52 -14.40
N LYS A 8 -9.60 23.29 -15.63
CA LYS A 8 -8.18 23.30 -16.06
C LYS A 8 -7.32 22.11 -15.59
N MET A 9 -7.88 21.06 -14.99
CA MET A 9 -7.15 19.83 -14.66
C MET A 9 -7.66 18.64 -15.48
N LYS A 10 -6.75 17.73 -15.86
CA LYS A 10 -7.13 16.47 -16.53
C LYS A 10 -7.96 15.65 -15.54
N GLY A 11 -9.21 15.34 -15.91
CA GLY A 11 -10.09 14.57 -15.05
C GLY A 11 -9.62 13.12 -14.92
N VAL A 12 -9.55 12.63 -13.69
CA VAL A 12 -9.06 11.29 -13.34
C VAL A 12 -10.25 10.33 -13.27
N HIS A 13 -10.04 9.12 -13.78
CA HIS A 13 -10.97 8.00 -13.69
C HIS A 13 -10.33 6.93 -12.81
N PRO A 14 -10.59 6.92 -11.48
CA PRO A 14 -9.90 6.01 -10.54
C PRO A 14 -10.07 4.52 -10.87
N LEU A 15 -11.16 4.19 -11.58
CA LEU A 15 -11.49 2.84 -12.01
C LEU A 15 -10.87 2.44 -13.36
N ASP A 16 -10.34 3.40 -14.13
CA ASP A 16 -9.72 3.14 -15.44
C ASP A 16 -8.19 3.03 -15.36
N LYS A 17 -7.60 3.20 -14.16
CA LYS A 17 -6.19 2.91 -13.95
C LYS A 17 -6.00 1.40 -14.16
N SER A 18 -5.10 1.02 -15.08
CA SER A 18 -4.76 -0.37 -15.37
C SER A 18 -4.52 -1.07 -14.04
N LEU A 19 -5.42 -1.98 -13.64
CA LEU A 19 -5.43 -2.76 -12.40
C LEU A 19 -4.64 -2.08 -11.26
N ASN A 20 -5.31 -1.54 -10.23
CA ASN A 20 -4.68 -0.97 -9.02
C ASN A 20 -3.85 -1.99 -8.19
N LEU A 21 -3.24 -2.97 -8.83
CA LEU A 21 -2.16 -3.77 -8.34
C LEU A 21 -1.01 -2.83 -7.94
N GLY A 22 -0.57 -2.98 -6.70
CA GLY A 22 0.69 -2.36 -6.29
C GLY A 22 1.84 -2.92 -7.12
N LYS A 23 3.00 -2.24 -7.08
CA LYS A 23 4.22 -2.73 -7.72
C LYS A 23 4.70 -4.07 -7.14
N ASP A 24 4.25 -4.40 -5.93
CA ASP A 24 4.58 -5.64 -5.23
C ASP A 24 3.56 -6.75 -5.42
N GLN A 25 3.94 -7.94 -4.97
CA GLN A 25 3.15 -9.17 -5.03
C GLN A 25 2.10 -9.28 -3.89
N PHE A 26 2.04 -8.29 -2.99
CA PHE A 26 1.18 -8.35 -1.81
C PHE A 26 -0.15 -7.62 -2.04
N SER A 27 -1.24 -8.23 -1.57
CA SER A 27 -2.56 -7.62 -1.61
C SER A 27 -2.68 -6.51 -0.57
N ASP A 28 -3.62 -5.58 -0.81
CA ASP A 28 -3.85 -4.47 0.12
C ASP A 28 -4.33 -4.94 1.51
N GLY A 29 -4.99 -6.09 1.58
CA GLY A 29 -5.35 -6.71 2.87
C GLY A 29 -4.13 -7.14 3.68
N VAL A 30 -3.10 -7.71 3.02
CA VAL A 30 -1.84 -8.07 3.67
C VAL A 30 -1.09 -6.81 4.12
N ARG A 31 -1.08 -5.76 3.29
CA ARG A 31 -0.48 -4.46 3.62
C ARG A 31 -1.15 -3.81 4.83
N LEU A 32 -2.48 -3.77 4.87
CA LEU A 32 -3.22 -3.21 6.00
C LEU A 32 -2.88 -3.95 7.29
N ARG A 33 -2.87 -5.29 7.25
CA ARG A 33 -2.51 -6.12 8.41
C ARG A 33 -1.08 -5.86 8.88
N LEU A 34 -0.15 -5.70 7.95
CA LEU A 34 1.24 -5.35 8.23
C LEU A 34 1.35 -4.00 8.97
N ALA A 35 0.70 -2.96 8.46
CA ALA A 35 0.74 -1.64 9.08
C ALA A 35 0.14 -1.61 10.50
N GLU A 36 -0.94 -2.36 10.74
CA GLU A 36 -1.51 -2.50 12.08
C GLU A 36 -0.50 -3.12 13.06
N GLN A 37 0.19 -4.20 12.65
CA GLN A 37 1.04 -4.97 13.56
C GLN A 37 2.43 -4.35 13.79
N ILE A 38 2.96 -3.58 12.83
CA ILE A 38 4.29 -2.96 12.93
C ILE A 38 4.38 -1.89 14.00
N ASN A 39 3.28 -1.19 14.28
CA ASN A 39 3.24 -0.21 15.36
C ASN A 39 3.32 -0.85 16.76
N HIS A 40 3.02 -2.15 16.86
CA HIS A 40 2.90 -2.86 18.14
C HIS A 40 4.02 -3.87 18.40
N SER A 41 4.77 -4.28 17.37
CA SER A 41 5.72 -5.40 17.49
C SER A 41 6.90 -5.30 16.53
N ALA A 42 7.97 -6.04 16.83
CA ALA A 42 9.15 -6.10 15.98
C ALA A 42 8.86 -6.78 14.64
N TYR A 43 9.58 -6.38 13.58
CA TYR A 43 9.37 -6.88 12.21
C TYR A 43 9.39 -8.41 12.06
N ASP A 44 10.22 -9.10 12.85
CA ASP A 44 10.29 -10.57 12.81
C ASP A 44 9.00 -11.21 13.34
N HIS A 45 8.44 -10.63 14.40
CA HIS A 45 7.18 -11.07 14.99
C HIS A 45 6.01 -10.78 14.05
N VAL A 46 6.02 -9.61 13.39
CA VAL A 46 5.00 -9.25 12.41
C VAL A 46 5.00 -10.21 11.22
N ALA A 47 6.17 -10.56 10.69
CA ALA A 47 6.27 -11.51 9.58
C ALA A 47 5.64 -12.87 9.94
N GLN A 48 5.85 -13.33 11.17
CA GLN A 48 5.24 -14.55 11.68
C GLN A 48 3.72 -14.42 11.83
N GLN A 49 3.22 -13.30 12.37
CA GLN A 49 1.77 -13.06 12.52
C GLN A 49 1.06 -12.96 11.17
N ILE A 50 1.68 -12.34 10.17
CA ILE A 50 1.12 -12.27 8.81
C ILE A 50 1.05 -13.67 8.21
N ALA A 51 2.12 -14.46 8.31
CA ALA A 51 2.11 -15.84 7.84
C ALA A 51 1.00 -16.67 8.52
N GLN A 52 0.74 -16.45 9.81
CA GLN A 52 -0.33 -17.13 10.53
C GLN A 52 -1.75 -16.66 10.16
N THR A 53 -1.95 -15.37 9.92
CA THR A 53 -3.30 -14.79 9.70
C THR A 53 -3.74 -14.78 8.25
N THR A 54 -2.81 -14.61 7.31
CA THR A 54 -3.11 -14.51 5.87
C THR A 54 -2.53 -15.65 5.05
N GLY A 55 -1.64 -16.48 5.63
CA GLY A 55 -0.90 -17.52 4.91
C GLY A 55 0.21 -16.96 4.01
N ALA A 56 0.37 -15.63 3.92
CA ALA A 56 1.37 -15.00 3.09
C ALA A 56 2.74 -14.99 3.80
N GLN A 57 3.78 -15.47 3.12
CA GLN A 57 5.14 -15.31 3.61
C GLN A 57 5.70 -13.95 3.16
N VAL A 58 6.01 -13.11 4.14
CA VAL A 58 6.64 -11.80 3.93
C VAL A 58 7.98 -11.83 4.63
N ALA A 59 9.07 -11.70 3.89
CA ALA A 59 10.40 -11.62 4.48
C ALA A 59 10.58 -10.27 5.20
N LYS A 60 11.41 -10.24 6.25
CA LYS A 60 11.70 -9.02 7.03
C LYS A 60 12.05 -7.80 6.16
N ARG A 61 12.87 -8.01 5.12
CA ARG A 61 13.26 -6.94 4.19
C ARG A 61 12.09 -6.43 3.36
N GLN A 62 11.14 -7.29 3.01
CA GLN A 62 9.92 -6.89 2.32
C GLN A 62 8.99 -6.13 3.25
N CYS A 63 8.88 -6.51 4.53
CA CYS A 63 8.13 -5.74 5.53
C CYS A 63 8.63 -4.30 5.63
N LEU A 64 9.96 -4.09 5.65
CA LEU A 64 10.56 -2.76 5.69
C LEU A 64 10.23 -1.93 4.45
N ASN A 65 10.36 -2.51 3.25
CA ASN A 65 10.02 -1.82 2.01
C ASN A 65 8.54 -1.42 1.97
N LEU A 66 7.65 -2.34 2.39
CA LEU A 66 6.21 -2.06 2.44
C LEU A 66 5.89 -0.94 3.43
N VAL A 67 6.56 -0.88 4.59
CA VAL A 67 6.38 0.25 5.52
C VAL A 67 6.83 1.57 4.90
N GLN A 68 7.98 1.58 4.23
CA GLN A 68 8.47 2.80 3.58
C GLN A 68 7.49 3.28 2.50
N ASP A 69 6.97 2.36 1.68
CA ASP A 69 5.98 2.67 0.66
C ASP A 69 4.66 3.14 1.27
N MET A 70 4.23 2.56 2.39
CA MET A 70 2.99 2.93 3.09
C MET A 70 3.11 4.23 3.90
N ALA A 71 4.31 4.58 4.34
CA ALA A 71 4.58 5.79 5.11
C ALA A 71 4.70 7.05 4.22
N GLN A 72 4.41 6.94 2.93
CA GLN A 72 4.48 8.07 2.01
C GLN A 72 3.45 9.16 2.36
N ASP A 73 3.89 10.41 2.36
CA ASP A 73 3.02 11.57 2.61
C ASP A 73 1.98 11.71 1.49
N PHE A 74 0.75 12.06 1.86
CA PHE A 74 -0.32 12.37 0.92
C PHE A 74 0.06 13.51 -0.02
N GLU A 75 0.75 14.54 0.50
CA GLU A 75 1.19 15.67 -0.31
C GLU A 75 2.24 15.24 -1.34
N ASP A 76 3.21 14.42 -0.93
CA ASP A 76 4.23 13.87 -1.84
C ASP A 76 3.59 12.99 -2.93
N TYR A 77 2.57 12.21 -2.58
CA TYR A 77 1.82 11.41 -3.56
C TYR A 77 1.15 12.31 -4.62
N TYR A 78 0.49 13.39 -4.22
CA TYR A 78 -0.17 14.29 -5.18
C TYR A 78 0.83 15.10 -6.01
N LEU A 79 2.00 15.45 -5.44
CA LEU A 79 3.10 16.10 -6.16
C LEU A 79 3.70 15.19 -7.24
N GLN A 80 3.90 13.89 -6.96
CA GLN A 80 4.45 12.92 -7.91
C GLN A 80 3.48 12.55 -9.05
N ASN A 81 2.17 12.70 -8.83
CA ASN A 81 1.12 12.34 -9.78
C ASN A 81 0.50 13.55 -10.51
N ARG A 82 1.14 14.73 -10.44
CA ARG A 82 0.71 15.96 -11.10
C ARG A 82 1.14 16.01 -12.57
#